data_AF-A0A972XJD8-F1
#
_entry.id   AF-A0A972XJD8-F1
#
_cell.length_a   1.000
_cell.length_b   1.000
_cell.length_c   1.000
_cell.angle_alpha   90.00
_cell.angle_beta   90.00
_cell.angle_gamma   90.00
#
_symmetry.space_group_name_H-M   'P 1'
#
loop_
_entity.id
_entity.type
_entity.pdbx_description
1 polymer ?
#
loop_
_entity_poly.entity_id
_entity_poly.type
_entity_poly.pdbx_seq_one_letter_code
_entity_poly.pdbx_strand_id
1 'polypeptide(L)' 'MSYSISSIQAPIAEPMKEFEGKFRQFMKSKVMLLDTIMNYIVQRKGKQIRPMFVFLTAGCV' A
#
# COMPACT_ATOMS: atom_id res chain seq x y z
N MET A 1 -0.65 -23.12 15.18
CA MET A 1 -1.22 -22.89 13.84
C MET A 1 -0.68 -21.54 13.36
N SER A 2 0.33 -21.52 12.48
CA SER A 2 0.87 -20.25 11.97
C SER A 2 0.16 -19.88 10.68
N TYR A 3 -0.48 -18.72 10.67
CA TYR A 3 -1.00 -18.15 9.43
C TYR A 3 0.17 -17.59 8.61
N SER A 4 0.19 -17.88 7.31
CA SER A 4 1.15 -17.26 6.40
C SER A 4 0.71 -15.83 6.08
N ILE A 5 1.65 -14.91 5.87
CA ILE A 5 1.33 -13.52 5.47
C ILE A 5 0.47 -13.51 4.19
N SER A 6 0.71 -14.45 3.28
CA SER A 6 -0.08 -14.61 2.06
C SER A 6 -1.55 -14.93 2.35
N SER A 7 -1.84 -15.76 3.36
CA SER A 7 -3.23 -16.07 3.75
C SER A 7 -3.97 -14.87 4.35
N ILE A 8 -3.24 -13.97 5.02
CA ILE A 8 -3.77 -12.73 5.59
C ILE A 8 -4.01 -11.67 4.50
N GLN A 9 -3.21 -11.70 3.44
CA GLN A 9 -3.29 -10.77 2.30
C GLN A 9 -4.39 -11.12 1.29
N ALA A 10 -4.77 -12.39 1.20
CA ALA A 10 -5.78 -12.86 0.25
C ALA A 10 -7.10 -12.05 0.23
N PRO A 11 -7.77 -11.77 1.37
CA PRO A 11 -9.04 -11.03 1.36
C PRO A 11 -8.89 -9.55 0.98
N ILE A 12 -7.71 -8.97 1.18
CA ILE A 12 -7.47 -7.53 0.98
C ILE A 12 -6.69 -7.22 -0.31
N ALA A 13 -6.48 -8.21 -1.17
CA ALA A 13 -5.63 -8.06 -2.35
C ALA A 13 -6.17 -7.03 -3.37
N GLU A 14 -7.48 -7.08 -3.66
CA GLU A 14 -8.16 -6.12 -4.54
C GLU A 14 -8.16 -4.69 -3.98
N PRO A 15 -8.63 -4.42 -2.74
CA PRO A 15 -8.59 -3.06 -2.18
C PRO A 15 -7.16 -2.55 -2.01
N MET A 16 -6.17 -3.42 -1.76
CA MET A 16 -4.76 -3.03 -1.72
C MET A 16 -4.27 -2.54 -3.09
N LYS A 17 -4.66 -3.22 -4.18
CA LYS A 17 -4.31 -2.83 -5.55
C LYS A 17 -4.90 -1.46 -5.92
N GLU A 18 -6.16 -1.22 -5.55
CA GLU A 18 -6.76 0.12 -5.73
C GLU A 18 -6.09 1.20 -4.89
N PHE A 19 -5.75 0.86 -3.64
CA PHE A 19 -5.04 1.76 -2.74
C PHE A 19 -3.70 2.19 -3.32
N GLU A 20 -2.93 1.27 -3.90
CA GLU A 20 -1.64 1.61 -4.49
C GLU A 20 -1.77 2.60 -5.65
N GLY A 21 -2.79 2.44 -6.50
CA GLY A 21 -3.07 3.36 -7.60
C GLY A 21 -3.39 4.76 -7.10
N LYS A 22 -4.30 4.87 -6.12
CA LYS A 22 -4.67 6.14 -5.48
C LYS A 22 -3.48 6.76 -4.75
N PHE A 23 -2.73 5.96 -3.99
CA PHE A 23 -1.55 6.40 -3.25
C PHE A 23 -0.49 7.02 -4.17
N ARG A 24 -0.22 6.40 -5.33
CA ARG A 24 0.73 6.94 -6.31
C ARG A 24 0.25 8.26 -6.90
N GLN A 25 -1.05 8.41 -7.15
CA GLN A 25 -1.62 9.66 -7.63
C GLN A 25 -1.52 10.79 -6.58
N PHE A 26 -1.81 10.49 -5.31
CA PHE A 26 -1.71 11.47 -4.23
C PHE A 26 -0.27 11.90 -3.93
N MET A 27 0.71 11.03 -4.16
CA MET A 27 2.13 11.32 -3.93
C MET A 27 2.79 12.10 -5.07
N LYS A 28 2.10 12.28 -6.20
CA LYS A 28 2.63 13.03 -7.35
C LYS A 28 2.72 14.51 -7.01
N SER A 29 3.91 15.08 -7.15
CA SER A 29 4.13 16.51 -6.92
C SER A 29 4.32 17.27 -8.24
N LYS A 30 3.98 18.56 -8.24
CA LYS A 30 4.25 19.47 -9.36
C LYS A 30 5.73 19.88 -9.44
N VAL A 31 6.50 19.68 -8.36
CA VAL A 31 7.91 20.04 -8.27
C VAL A 31 8.79 18.83 -8.59
N MET A 32 9.66 18.92 -9.61
CA MET A 32 10.47 17.80 -10.11
C MET A 32 11.38 17.13 -9.06
N LEU A 33 12.01 17.93 -8.20
CA LEU A 33 12.88 17.42 -7.13
C LEU A 33 12.07 16.58 -6.13
N LEU A 34 10.90 17.08 -5.73
CA LEU A 34 10.04 16.39 -4.78
C LEU A 34 9.46 15.12 -5.41
N ASP A 35 9.08 15.14 -6.69
CA ASP A 35 8.60 13.97 -7.40
C ASP A 35 9.66 12.86 -7.47
N THR A 36 10.93 13.24 -7.66
CA THR A 36 12.06 12.29 -7.62
C THR A 36 12.17 11.61 -6.25
N ILE A 37 12.13 12.38 -5.16
CA ILE A 37 12.18 11.85 -3.78
C ILE A 37 10.98 10.93 -3.53
N MET A 38 9.77 11.36 -3.91
CA MET A 38 8.56 10.56 -3.75
C MET A 38 8.62 9.24 -4.53
N ASN A 39 9.15 9.26 -5.76
CA ASN A 39 9.33 8.05 -6.56
C ASN A 39 10.28 7.05 -5.87
N TYR A 40 11.37 7.51 -5.25
CA TYR A 40 12.26 6.65 -4.47
C TYR A 40 11.58 6.08 -3.22
N ILE A 41 10.76 6.87 -2.52
CA ILE A 41 9.99 6.42 -1.35
C ILE A 41 8.97 5.33 -1.76
N VAL A 42 8.25 5.56 -2.86
CA VAL A 42 7.22 4.63 -3.38
C VAL A 42 7.83 3.35 -3.93
N GLN A 43 9.07 3.37 -4.43
CA GLN A 43 9.75 2.14 -4.87
C GLN A 43 10.23 1.27 -3.71
N ARG A 44 10.57 1.86 -2.56
CA ARG A 44 11.01 1.13 -1.36
C ARG A 44 9.85 0.78 -0.42
N LYS A 45 8.76 0.23 -0.96
CA LYS A 45 7.66 -0.28 -0.11
C LYS A 45 8.16 -1.49 0.68
N GLY A 46 8.10 -1.41 2.01
CA GLY A 46 8.31 -2.56 2.90
C GLY A 46 7.17 -3.58 2.80
N LYS A 47 6.99 -4.42 3.83
CA LYS A 47 5.93 -5.46 3.88
C LYS A 47 4.49 -4.93 3.90
N GLN A 48 4.27 -3.62 3.78
CA GLN A 48 2.95 -2.96 3.74
C GLN A 48 2.01 -3.31 4.91
N ILE A 49 2.57 -3.62 6.09
CA ILE A 49 1.80 -4.07 7.27
C ILE A 49 0.80 -3.01 7.74
N ARG A 50 1.16 -1.72 7.64
CA ARG A 50 0.33 -0.60 8.09
C ARG A 50 -1.00 -0.50 7.32
N PRO A 51 -1.02 -0.40 5.98
CA PRO A 51 -2.29 -0.39 5.24
C PRO A 51 -3.05 -1.72 5.38
N MET A 52 -2.36 -2.87 5.44
CA MET A 52 -3.04 -4.15 5.67
C MET A 52 -3.84 -4.16 6.98
N PHE A 53 -3.26 -3.68 8.07
CA PHE A 53 -3.95 -3.60 9.36
C PHE A 53 -5.19 -2.71 9.31
N VAL A 54 -5.11 -1.57 8.61
CA VAL A 54 -6.26 -0.68 8.43
C VAL A 54 -7.38 -1.36 7.63
N PHE A 55 -7.06 -2.03 6.52
CA PHE A 55 -8.08 -2.72 5.71
C PHE A 55 -8.73 -3.89 6.46
N LEU A 56 -7.93 -4.68 7.18
CA LEU A 56 -8.42 -5.80 7.99
C LEU A 56 -9.30 -5.33 9.16
N THR A 57 -8.94 -4.22 9.81
CA THR A 57 -9.74 -3.66 10.93
C THR A 57 -10.99 -2.92 10.46
N ALA A 58 -10.97 -2.33 9.27
CA ALA A 58 -12.13 -1.70 8.66
C ALA A 58 -13.22 -2.71 8.24
N GLY A 59 -12.93 -4.01 8.25
CA GLY A 59 -13.83 -5.03 7.74
C GLY A 59 -14.01 -4.97 6.22
N CYS A 60 -13.05 -4.36 5.50
CA CYS A 60 -12.97 -4.46 4.05
C CYS A 60 -12.49 -5.87 3.68
N VAL A 61 -13.43 -6.81 3.71
CA VAL A 61 -13.33 -8.19 3.22
C VAL A 61 -14.43 -8.39 2.19
#